data_AF-K4A9L0-F1
#
_entry.id   AF-K4A9L0-F1
#
_cell.length_a   1.000
_cell.length_b   1.000
_cell.length_c   1.000
_cell.angle_alpha   90.00
_cell.angle_beta   90.00
_cell.angle_gamma   90.00
#
_symmetry.space_group_name_H-M   'P 1'
#
loop_
_entity.id
_entity.type
_entity.pdbx_description
1 polymer ?
#
loop_
_entity_poly.entity_id
_entity_poly.type
_entity_poly.pdbx_seq_one_letter_code
_entity_poly.pdbx_strand_id
1 'polypeptide(L)'
;MSLLRIAETTCGLYYSYDRDLTLNLQRASKLAAGRIHKPLWKQADPRFVWNKNLLEELIEAKLDEFIIPLIQGSFQSAQFTLKDRPVRITLFSRRCNRRLGTRMWRRGANLEGATANFVETEQLVEYEGLTSSFIQVRGSIPLLWEQIVDLSYKPRLSIIEHEETPKVVQRHFHDLSQRYGETVVVDLTDKRGDEGDLSNAFAAEMGRIHGVRYVHFDFHHVCHGGNFDNLQALYNQIEEAIQKQGYFLMDSKGEILLEQSGVVRSNCIDCLDRTNVTQSFLARKSLDSQLQRMGALSSSESISISDNNNDIFKKLWVEHGDELSLEYAGSYALKGDLVRYGRQTLPGLIKDGMSALSRYYLNNFHDGVRQDALDLISGYYTVSQGSTSPFQTGGFESASYLPVASAIIVGGITATTFTLSQVGRNAQHFISSIICAGLTVGVVALVKANGKQFCSRPRLCGLI
;
A
#
# COMPACT_ATOMS: atom_id res chain seq x y z
N MET A 1 -25.83 3.22 -9.51
CA MET A 1 -24.97 3.23 -10.71
C MET A 1 -23.53 3.73 -10.46
N SER A 2 -23.27 4.68 -9.55
CA SER A 2 -21.89 5.17 -9.33
C SER A 2 -20.94 4.13 -8.71
N LEU A 3 -21.38 3.36 -7.70
CA LEU A 3 -20.53 2.37 -7.01
C LEU A 3 -20.07 1.24 -7.95
N LEU A 4 -20.99 0.72 -8.77
CA LEU A 4 -20.65 -0.32 -9.76
C LEU A 4 -19.63 0.19 -10.79
N ARG A 5 -19.81 1.43 -11.27
CA ARG A 5 -18.84 2.04 -12.19
C ARG A 5 -17.45 2.16 -11.54
N ILE A 6 -17.37 2.49 -10.25
CA ILE A 6 -16.10 2.54 -9.52
C ILE A 6 -15.49 1.13 -9.44
N ALA A 7 -16.30 0.12 -9.13
CA ALA A 7 -15.89 -1.28 -9.11
C ALA A 7 -15.30 -1.73 -10.45
N GLU A 8 -15.98 -1.43 -11.56
CA GLU A 8 -15.54 -1.75 -12.93
C GLU A 8 -14.24 -1.06 -13.32
N THR A 9 -13.99 0.15 -12.80
CA THR A 9 -12.74 0.89 -13.03
C THR A 9 -11.59 0.49 -12.10
N THR A 10 -11.76 -0.56 -11.29
CA THR A 10 -10.71 -1.05 -10.39
C THR A 10 -9.48 -1.47 -11.19
N CYS A 11 -8.34 -0.85 -10.90
CA CYS A 11 -7.06 -1.18 -11.53
C CYS A 11 -6.36 -2.36 -10.83
N GLY A 12 -5.37 -2.91 -11.53
CA GLY A 12 -4.46 -3.92 -10.98
C GLY A 12 -5.08 -5.31 -10.84
N LEU A 13 -6.10 -5.64 -11.64
CA LEU A 13 -6.72 -6.97 -11.62
C LEU A 13 -6.00 -7.92 -12.58
N TYR A 14 -5.53 -9.05 -12.06
CA TYR A 14 -4.80 -10.07 -12.83
C TYR A 14 -5.36 -11.46 -12.58
N TYR A 15 -5.24 -12.32 -13.59
CA TYR A 15 -5.59 -13.74 -13.52
C TYR A 15 -4.76 -14.55 -14.51
N SER A 16 -4.77 -15.87 -14.37
CA SER A 16 -4.19 -16.80 -15.32
C SER A 16 -5.08 -18.05 -15.41
N TYR A 17 -5.25 -18.58 -16.61
CA TYR A 17 -5.99 -19.83 -16.83
C TYR A 17 -5.20 -21.07 -16.40
N ASP A 18 -3.87 -20.99 -16.40
CA ASP A 18 -2.98 -22.14 -16.19
C ASP A 18 -2.35 -22.16 -14.81
N ARG A 19 -2.31 -21.00 -14.13
CA ARG A 19 -1.63 -20.85 -12.83
C ARG A 19 -2.50 -20.12 -11.83
N ASP A 20 -2.51 -20.64 -10.62
CA ASP A 20 -3.11 -19.96 -9.49
C ASP A 20 -2.22 -18.80 -9.03
N LEU A 21 -2.59 -17.59 -9.45
CA LEU A 21 -1.89 -16.37 -9.09
C LEU A 21 -2.02 -15.99 -7.62
N THR A 22 -2.89 -16.63 -6.83
CA THR A 22 -3.04 -16.34 -5.40
C THR A 22 -1.93 -16.95 -4.53
N LEU A 23 -1.16 -17.89 -5.08
CA LEU A 23 -0.11 -18.61 -4.37
C LEU A 23 1.28 -18.20 -4.85
N ASN A 24 2.22 -18.01 -3.92
CA ASN A 24 3.63 -17.89 -4.28
C ASN A 24 4.19 -19.21 -4.80
N LEU A 25 5.30 -19.12 -5.54
CA LEU A 25 5.96 -20.24 -6.19
C LEU A 25 6.26 -21.37 -5.21
N GLN A 26 6.79 -21.04 -4.01
CA GLN A 26 7.10 -22.06 -3.00
C GLN A 26 5.85 -22.85 -2.57
N ARG A 27 4.75 -22.17 -2.21
CA ARG A 27 3.50 -22.84 -1.82
C ARG A 27 2.89 -23.57 -3.00
N ALA A 28 3.00 -23.01 -4.21
CA ALA A 28 2.51 -23.64 -5.40
C ALA A 28 3.25 -24.96 -5.72
N SER A 29 4.57 -24.98 -5.59
CA SER A 29 5.40 -26.17 -5.81
C SER A 29 5.13 -27.26 -4.76
N LYS A 30 4.94 -26.89 -3.49
CA LYS A 30 4.58 -27.86 -2.43
C LYS A 30 3.22 -28.53 -2.65
N LEU A 31 2.28 -27.83 -3.27
CA LEU A 31 0.95 -28.38 -3.59
C LEU A 31 0.95 -29.25 -4.85
N ALA A 32 1.95 -29.11 -5.74
CA ALA A 32 1.99 -29.75 -7.06
C ALA A 32 1.89 -31.28 -7.02
N ALA A 33 2.35 -31.94 -5.96
CA ALA A 33 2.25 -33.39 -5.79
C ALA A 33 0.81 -33.94 -5.77
N GLY A 34 -0.23 -33.09 -5.58
CA GLY A 34 -1.64 -33.47 -5.60
C GLY A 34 -2.52 -32.73 -6.62
N ARG A 35 -1.92 -32.00 -7.59
CA ARG A 35 -2.58 -30.95 -8.38
C ARG A 35 -3.40 -31.37 -9.60
N ILE A 36 -3.24 -32.59 -10.10
CA ILE A 36 -3.62 -32.90 -11.49
C ILE A 36 -5.15 -32.76 -11.76
N HIS A 37 -6.02 -32.69 -10.74
CA HIS A 37 -7.47 -32.73 -10.95
C HIS A 37 -8.32 -31.71 -10.16
N LYS A 38 -7.75 -30.73 -9.45
CA LYS A 38 -8.57 -29.74 -8.70
C LYS A 38 -8.67 -28.41 -9.45
N PRO A 39 -9.89 -27.83 -9.60
CA PRO A 39 -10.08 -26.47 -10.10
C PRO A 39 -9.21 -25.44 -9.35
N LEU A 40 -8.69 -24.43 -10.05
CA LEU A 40 -7.79 -23.41 -9.49
C LEU A 40 -8.37 -22.75 -8.24
N TRP A 41 -9.65 -22.38 -8.27
CA TRP A 41 -10.32 -21.69 -7.17
C TRP A 41 -10.36 -22.50 -5.87
N LYS A 42 -10.40 -23.84 -5.93
CA LYS A 42 -10.39 -24.71 -4.74
C LYS A 42 -9.03 -24.77 -4.06
N GLN A 43 -7.98 -24.34 -4.76
CA GLN A 43 -6.60 -24.31 -4.27
C GLN A 43 -6.14 -22.90 -3.88
N ALA A 44 -6.90 -21.89 -4.31
CA ALA A 44 -6.59 -20.49 -4.11
C ALA A 44 -6.41 -20.13 -2.64
N ASP A 45 -5.45 -19.25 -2.36
CA ASP A 45 -5.37 -18.58 -1.06
C ASP A 45 -6.50 -17.54 -0.99
N PRO A 46 -7.53 -17.75 -0.15
CA PRO A 46 -8.72 -16.91 -0.13
C PRO A 46 -8.42 -15.46 0.24
N ARG A 47 -7.23 -15.18 0.82
CA ARG A 47 -6.76 -13.82 1.14
C ARG A 47 -6.51 -12.97 -0.10
N PHE A 48 -6.22 -13.60 -1.24
CA PHE A 48 -5.84 -12.89 -2.46
C PHE A 48 -6.89 -13.01 -3.56
N VAL A 49 -8.01 -13.71 -3.31
CA VAL A 49 -9.15 -13.79 -4.25
C VAL A 49 -9.98 -12.52 -4.14
N TRP A 50 -9.70 -11.52 -4.96
CA TRP A 50 -10.36 -10.21 -4.93
C TRP A 50 -11.87 -10.31 -5.19
N ASN A 51 -12.28 -11.11 -6.17
CA ASN A 51 -13.68 -11.32 -6.55
C ASN A 51 -14.38 -12.44 -5.76
N LYS A 52 -13.88 -12.82 -4.58
CA LYS A 52 -14.39 -13.98 -3.84
C LYS A 52 -15.91 -13.96 -3.66
N ASN A 53 -16.46 -12.84 -3.18
CA ASN A 53 -17.89 -12.67 -2.95
C ASN A 53 -18.71 -12.79 -4.25
N LEU A 54 -18.18 -12.29 -5.37
CA LEU A 54 -18.83 -12.38 -6.69
C LEU A 54 -18.86 -13.81 -7.24
N LEU A 55 -17.98 -14.68 -6.75
CA LEU A 55 -17.88 -16.07 -7.16
C LEU A 55 -18.81 -17.00 -6.35
N GLU A 56 -19.43 -16.54 -5.27
CA GLU A 56 -20.21 -17.38 -4.35
C GLU A 56 -21.36 -18.11 -5.05
N GLU A 57 -22.16 -17.40 -5.86
CA GLU A 57 -23.27 -18.02 -6.60
C GLU A 57 -22.79 -19.08 -7.60
N LEU A 58 -21.64 -18.85 -8.26
CA LEU A 58 -21.03 -19.81 -9.18
C LEU A 58 -20.50 -21.04 -8.45
N ILE A 59 -19.92 -20.84 -7.25
CA ILE A 59 -19.45 -21.90 -6.36
C ILE A 59 -20.62 -22.77 -5.90
N GLU A 60 -21.73 -22.15 -5.46
CA GLU A 60 -22.94 -22.86 -5.04
C GLU A 60 -23.58 -23.64 -6.18
N ALA A 61 -23.59 -23.07 -7.39
CA ALA A 61 -24.05 -23.73 -8.61
C ALA A 61 -23.07 -24.81 -9.12
N LYS A 62 -21.91 -25.00 -8.48
CA LYS A 62 -20.86 -25.96 -8.85
C LYS A 62 -20.33 -25.77 -10.27
N LEU A 63 -20.26 -24.52 -10.72
CA LEU A 63 -19.80 -24.15 -12.06
C LEU A 63 -18.27 -23.97 -12.10
N ASP A 64 -17.54 -25.03 -11.75
CA ASP A 64 -16.08 -25.01 -11.55
C ASP A 64 -15.29 -24.36 -12.70
N GLU A 65 -15.71 -24.55 -13.95
CA GLU A 65 -15.05 -24.02 -15.15
C GLU A 65 -15.21 -22.50 -15.32
N PHE A 66 -16.22 -21.90 -14.69
CA PHE A 66 -16.51 -20.47 -14.76
C PHE A 66 -15.90 -19.68 -13.59
N ILE A 67 -15.33 -20.38 -12.60
CA ILE A 67 -14.81 -19.76 -11.39
C ILE A 67 -13.32 -19.45 -11.58
N ILE A 68 -13.04 -18.19 -11.93
CA ILE A 68 -11.67 -17.68 -12.11
C ILE A 68 -11.35 -16.72 -10.96
N PRO A 69 -10.40 -17.09 -10.07
CA PRO A 69 -9.90 -16.19 -9.05
C PRO A 69 -9.15 -15.01 -9.69
N LEU A 70 -9.60 -13.80 -9.39
CA LEU A 70 -8.88 -12.57 -9.71
C LEU A 70 -8.05 -12.16 -8.50
N ILE A 71 -6.81 -11.75 -8.72
CA ILE A 71 -6.03 -11.02 -7.70
C ILE A 71 -6.11 -9.52 -7.97
N GLN A 72 -5.88 -8.72 -6.93
CA GLN A 72 -5.52 -7.31 -7.09
C GLN A 72 -4.04 -7.13 -6.71
N GLY A 73 -3.27 -6.39 -7.49
CA GLY A 73 -1.87 -6.09 -7.20
C GLY A 73 -1.12 -5.52 -8.40
N SER A 74 0.13 -5.93 -8.59
CA SER A 74 0.98 -5.44 -9.68
C SER A 74 1.74 -6.57 -10.37
N PHE A 75 2.04 -6.40 -11.65
CA PHE A 75 2.84 -7.36 -12.43
C PHE A 75 3.82 -6.62 -13.35
N GLN A 76 5.12 -6.85 -13.13
CA GLN A 76 6.19 -6.29 -13.94
C GLN A 76 7.17 -7.40 -14.32
N SER A 77 7.64 -7.43 -15.56
CA SER A 77 8.68 -8.38 -15.99
C SER A 77 9.68 -7.71 -16.90
N ALA A 78 10.95 -8.00 -16.71
CA ALA A 78 12.01 -7.59 -17.61
C ALA A 78 13.01 -8.73 -17.82
N GLN A 79 13.74 -8.64 -18.92
CA GLN A 79 14.81 -9.55 -19.26
C GLN A 79 16.06 -8.74 -19.59
N PHE A 80 17.21 -9.21 -19.13
CA PHE A 80 18.53 -8.68 -19.49
C PHE A 80 19.51 -9.83 -19.67
N THR A 81 20.70 -9.52 -20.17
CA THR A 81 21.72 -10.53 -20.47
C THR A 81 22.89 -10.39 -19.50
N LEU A 82 23.29 -11.51 -18.88
CA LEU A 82 24.52 -11.63 -18.11
C LEU A 82 25.40 -12.70 -18.74
N LYS A 83 26.64 -12.35 -19.10
CA LYS A 83 27.62 -13.27 -19.72
C LYS A 83 27.01 -14.07 -20.88
N ASP A 84 26.33 -13.35 -21.79
CA ASP A 84 25.61 -13.88 -22.96
C ASP A 84 24.43 -14.83 -22.68
N ARG A 85 23.98 -14.90 -21.43
CA ARG A 85 22.82 -15.71 -21.03
C ARG A 85 21.67 -14.83 -20.53
N PRO A 86 20.42 -15.11 -20.93
CA PRO A 86 19.28 -14.32 -20.52
C PRO A 86 18.92 -14.58 -19.05
N VAL A 87 18.70 -13.51 -18.32
CA VAL A 87 18.11 -13.49 -16.97
C VAL A 87 16.75 -12.82 -17.09
N ARG A 88 15.69 -13.49 -16.61
CA ARG A 88 14.36 -12.90 -16.50
C ARG A 88 14.07 -12.59 -15.04
N ILE A 89 13.66 -11.35 -14.76
CA ILE A 89 13.13 -10.93 -13.47
C ILE A 89 11.66 -10.63 -13.65
N THR A 90 10.83 -11.21 -12.78
CA THR A 90 9.41 -10.89 -12.68
C THR A 90 9.12 -10.44 -11.26
N LEU A 91 8.57 -9.25 -11.11
CA LEU A 91 8.11 -8.70 -9.84
C LEU A 91 6.60 -8.76 -9.83
N PHE A 92 6.06 -9.42 -8.81
CA PHE A 92 4.64 -9.69 -8.71
C PHE A 92 4.14 -9.39 -7.32
N SER A 93 3.03 -8.65 -7.22
CA SER A 93 2.42 -8.33 -5.94
C SER A 93 0.97 -8.76 -5.88
N ARG A 94 0.56 -9.19 -4.69
CA ARG A 94 -0.82 -9.56 -4.36
C ARG A 94 -1.28 -8.80 -3.13
N ARG A 95 -2.38 -8.06 -3.25
CA ARG A 95 -3.03 -7.33 -2.17
C ARG A 95 -4.07 -8.21 -1.49
N CYS A 96 -4.01 -8.24 -0.16
CA CYS A 96 -4.92 -9.02 0.66
C CYS A 96 -6.32 -8.37 0.74
N ASN A 97 -7.36 -9.18 0.58
CA ASN A 97 -8.76 -8.78 0.62
C ASN A 97 -9.36 -8.69 2.05
N ARG A 98 -8.65 -9.17 3.08
CA ARG A 98 -9.15 -9.24 4.47
C ARG A 98 -9.36 -7.89 5.17
N ARG A 99 -8.76 -6.81 4.65
CA ARG A 99 -8.98 -5.43 5.12
C ARG A 99 -8.65 -4.44 3.99
N LEU A 100 -9.46 -4.47 2.93
CA LEU A 100 -9.31 -3.54 1.81
C LEU A 100 -9.72 -2.14 2.22
N GLY A 101 -8.99 -1.17 1.69
CA GLY A 101 -8.99 0.16 2.27
C GLY A 101 -8.48 1.25 1.35
N THR A 102 -9.18 2.38 1.31
CA THR A 102 -8.56 3.64 0.87
C THR A 102 -7.66 4.18 1.98
N ARG A 103 -6.60 4.89 1.59
CA ARG A 103 -5.46 5.25 2.46
C ARG A 103 -5.86 5.86 3.81
N MET A 104 -6.81 6.78 3.84
CA MET A 104 -7.17 7.51 5.07
C MET A 104 -8.39 6.94 5.77
N TRP A 105 -9.25 6.20 5.08
CA TRP A 105 -10.46 5.61 5.67
C TRP A 105 -10.25 4.21 6.25
N ARG A 106 -9.15 3.54 5.90
CA ARG A 106 -8.80 2.23 6.45
C ARG A 106 -7.30 2.16 6.75
N ARG A 107 -6.99 2.18 8.04
CA ARG A 107 -5.65 2.00 8.60
C ARG A 107 -5.70 1.01 9.75
N GLY A 108 -4.54 0.59 10.23
CA GLY A 108 -4.42 -0.37 11.30
C GLY A 108 -4.88 -1.78 10.95
N ALA A 109 -5.06 -2.57 11.99
CA ALA A 109 -5.67 -3.89 11.95
C ALA A 109 -7.19 -3.82 12.25
N ASN A 110 -7.92 -4.87 11.88
CA ASN A 110 -9.21 -5.19 12.48
C ASN A 110 -9.04 -6.10 13.71
N LEU A 111 -10.15 -6.45 14.37
CA LEU A 111 -10.15 -7.34 15.53
C LEU A 111 -9.63 -8.75 15.22
N GLU A 112 -9.69 -9.19 13.97
CA GLU A 112 -9.19 -10.47 13.51
C GLU A 112 -7.66 -10.48 13.28
N GLY A 113 -6.98 -9.33 13.39
CA GLY A 113 -5.54 -9.22 13.14
C GLY A 113 -5.16 -9.05 11.66
N ALA A 114 -6.13 -8.79 10.77
CA ALA A 114 -5.87 -8.43 9.38
C ALA A 114 -5.54 -6.95 9.27
N THR A 115 -4.36 -6.62 8.72
CA THR A 115 -3.93 -5.23 8.52
C THR A 115 -4.40 -4.65 7.21
N ALA A 116 -4.77 -3.38 7.23
CA ALA A 116 -5.11 -2.63 6.02
C ALA A 116 -3.94 -2.63 5.03
N ASN A 117 -4.27 -2.74 3.74
CA ASN A 117 -3.32 -2.68 2.62
C ASN A 117 -2.14 -3.66 2.77
N PHE A 118 -2.42 -4.86 3.30
CA PHE A 118 -1.43 -5.93 3.32
C PHE A 118 -1.11 -6.38 1.89
N VAL A 119 0.16 -6.41 1.53
CA VAL A 119 0.64 -6.84 0.21
C VAL A 119 1.77 -7.85 0.39
N GLU A 120 1.69 -8.95 -0.35
CA GLU A 120 2.78 -9.90 -0.56
C GLU A 120 3.44 -9.57 -1.90
N THR A 121 4.75 -9.32 -1.89
CA THR A 121 5.55 -9.05 -3.08
C THR A 121 6.54 -10.19 -3.28
N GLU A 122 6.51 -10.79 -4.46
CA GLU A 122 7.33 -11.91 -4.89
C GLU A 122 8.24 -11.47 -6.05
N GLN A 123 9.55 -11.60 -5.86
CA GLN A 123 10.54 -11.43 -6.91
C GLN A 123 10.94 -12.81 -7.43
N LEU A 124 10.57 -13.09 -8.68
CA LEU A 124 11.00 -14.27 -9.41
C LEU A 124 12.23 -13.94 -10.24
N VAL A 125 13.19 -14.86 -10.24
CA VAL A 125 14.39 -14.79 -11.08
C VAL A 125 14.57 -16.12 -11.78
N GLU A 126 14.72 -16.08 -13.08
CA GLU A 126 14.94 -17.25 -13.91
C GLU A 126 16.26 -17.13 -14.68
N TYR A 127 17.05 -18.20 -14.61
CA TYR A 127 18.34 -18.29 -15.26
C TYR A 127 18.66 -19.77 -15.56
N GLU A 128 18.91 -20.09 -16.83
CA GLU A 128 19.31 -21.44 -17.27
C GLU A 128 18.45 -22.60 -16.75
N GLY A 129 17.14 -22.40 -16.72
CA GLY A 129 16.18 -23.40 -16.24
C GLY A 129 16.06 -23.49 -14.72
N LEU A 130 16.87 -22.75 -13.96
CA LEU A 130 16.66 -22.53 -12.53
C LEU A 130 15.64 -21.41 -12.34
N THR A 131 14.73 -21.57 -11.38
CA THR A 131 13.77 -20.54 -10.98
C THR A 131 13.88 -20.30 -9.49
N SER A 132 14.03 -19.05 -9.09
CA SER A 132 14.01 -18.65 -7.68
C SER A 132 12.88 -17.69 -7.38
N SER A 133 12.45 -17.68 -6.12
CA SER A 133 11.41 -16.79 -5.60
C SER A 133 11.87 -16.19 -4.27
N PHE A 134 11.84 -14.87 -4.17
CA PHE A 134 12.08 -14.14 -2.92
C PHE A 134 10.83 -13.34 -2.53
N ILE A 135 10.29 -13.62 -1.35
CA ILE A 135 9.03 -13.05 -0.87
C ILE A 135 9.29 -12.03 0.23
N GLN A 136 8.61 -10.90 0.15
CA GLN A 136 8.52 -9.89 1.21
C GLN A 136 7.07 -9.49 1.43
N VAL A 137 6.74 -9.01 2.63
CA VAL A 137 5.39 -8.50 2.92
C VAL A 137 5.43 -7.08 3.44
N ARG A 138 4.34 -6.35 3.22
CA ARG A 138 4.12 -5.02 3.80
C ARG A 138 2.67 -4.84 4.20
N GLY A 139 2.39 -3.86 5.05
CA GLY A 139 1.03 -3.48 5.40
C GLY A 139 1.01 -2.37 6.45
N SER A 140 -0.19 -1.98 6.85
CA SER A 140 -0.36 -1.04 7.96
C SER A 140 0.19 -1.60 9.28
N ILE A 141 0.51 -0.72 10.21
CA ILE A 141 0.94 -1.09 11.58
C ILE A 141 -0.20 -1.88 12.24
N PRO A 142 0.04 -3.08 12.79
CA PRO A 142 -0.99 -4.00 13.28
C PRO A 142 -1.58 -3.59 14.65
N LEU A 143 -1.88 -2.30 14.82
CA LEU A 143 -2.61 -1.75 15.95
C LEU A 143 -4.02 -1.32 15.51
N LEU A 144 -4.90 -1.06 16.46
CA LEU A 144 -6.18 -0.40 16.19
C LEU A 144 -5.94 1.11 16.18
N TRP A 145 -5.95 1.73 14.99
CA TRP A 145 -5.71 3.16 14.83
C TRP A 145 -6.31 3.69 13.53
N GLU A 146 -6.56 5.00 13.51
CA GLU A 146 -7.15 5.70 12.37
C GLU A 146 -6.46 7.04 12.09
N GLN A 147 -6.64 7.54 10.87
CA GLN A 147 -6.18 8.87 10.45
C GLN A 147 -7.18 9.44 9.46
N ILE A 148 -8.34 9.84 9.99
CA ILE A 148 -9.49 10.25 9.19
C ILE A 148 -9.33 11.68 8.68
N VAL A 149 -9.65 11.89 7.40
CA VAL A 149 -9.58 13.20 6.75
C VAL A 149 -10.53 14.22 7.36
N ASP A 150 -10.05 15.47 7.45
CA ASP A 150 -10.77 16.62 7.99
C ASP A 150 -10.47 17.91 7.21
N LEU A 151 -10.17 17.80 5.91
CA LEU A 151 -9.63 18.85 5.03
C LEU A 151 -8.22 19.36 5.39
N SER A 152 -7.63 18.94 6.51
CA SER A 152 -6.23 19.27 6.82
C SER A 152 -5.27 18.59 5.84
N TYR A 153 -4.15 19.24 5.55
CA TYR A 153 -3.10 18.65 4.71
C TYR A 153 -2.54 17.34 5.30
N LYS A 154 -2.36 17.30 6.62
CA LYS A 154 -2.01 16.10 7.39
C LYS A 154 -3.05 15.92 8.50
N PRO A 155 -4.03 15.02 8.35
CA PRO A 155 -4.99 14.74 9.40
C PRO A 155 -4.30 14.13 10.62
N ARG A 156 -4.85 14.37 11.81
CA ARG A 156 -4.30 13.82 13.05
C ARG A 156 -4.51 12.31 13.12
N LEU A 157 -3.51 11.62 13.65
CA LEU A 157 -3.57 10.20 13.92
C LEU A 157 -4.20 9.97 15.30
N SER A 158 -5.04 8.94 15.41
CA SER A 158 -5.63 8.52 16.68
C SER A 158 -5.44 7.01 16.87
N ILE A 159 -4.79 6.64 17.97
CA ILE A 159 -4.73 5.26 18.43
C ILE A 159 -6.02 4.96 19.18
N ILE A 160 -6.65 3.84 18.86
CA ILE A 160 -7.91 3.41 19.47
C ILE A 160 -7.54 2.51 20.65
N GLU A 161 -7.74 3.02 21.86
CA GLU A 161 -7.57 2.22 23.07
C GLU A 161 -8.66 1.15 23.13
N HIS A 162 -8.24 -0.11 23.15
CA HIS A 162 -9.14 -1.27 23.15
C HIS A 162 -8.47 -2.44 23.85
N GLU A 163 -9.23 -3.17 24.66
CA GLU A 163 -8.71 -4.26 25.50
C GLU A 163 -8.13 -5.42 24.68
N GLU A 164 -8.70 -5.69 23.49
CA GLU A 164 -8.24 -6.75 22.59
C GLU A 164 -6.97 -6.38 21.78
N THR A 165 -6.44 -5.16 21.84
CA THR A 165 -5.28 -4.74 21.03
C THR A 165 -4.09 -5.71 21.13
N PRO A 166 -3.68 -6.20 22.32
CA PRO A 166 -2.59 -7.18 22.42
C PRO A 166 -2.90 -8.50 21.69
N LYS A 167 -4.16 -8.96 21.75
CA LYS A 167 -4.62 -10.17 21.05
C LYS A 167 -4.66 -9.96 19.54
N VAL A 168 -5.03 -8.77 19.07
CA VAL A 168 -5.02 -8.41 17.64
C VAL A 168 -3.59 -8.52 17.08
N VAL A 169 -2.61 -7.92 17.77
CA VAL A 169 -1.19 -7.98 17.39
C VAL A 169 -0.70 -9.43 17.41
N GLN A 170 -1.05 -10.20 18.44
CA GLN A 170 -0.68 -11.61 18.55
C GLN A 170 -1.27 -12.46 17.42
N ARG A 171 -2.57 -12.29 17.09
CA ARG A 171 -3.23 -12.98 15.97
C ARG A 171 -2.55 -12.67 14.64
N HIS A 172 -2.21 -11.40 14.42
CA HIS A 172 -1.52 -10.96 13.20
C HIS A 172 -0.18 -11.69 13.00
N PHE A 173 0.68 -11.66 14.03
CA PHE A 173 2.00 -12.27 13.92
C PHE A 173 1.97 -13.79 13.96
N HIS A 174 0.99 -14.39 14.65
CA HIS A 174 0.76 -15.82 14.55
C HIS A 174 0.40 -16.26 13.12
N ASP A 175 -0.49 -15.54 12.44
CA ASP A 175 -0.84 -15.80 11.03
C ASP A 175 0.37 -15.66 10.11
N LEU A 176 1.25 -14.67 10.35
CA LEU A 176 2.49 -14.51 9.59
C LEU A 176 3.47 -15.65 9.83
N SER A 177 3.74 -16.00 11.09
CA SER A 177 4.70 -17.04 11.43
C SER A 177 4.27 -18.41 10.92
N GLN A 178 2.97 -18.73 10.96
CA GLN A 178 2.46 -19.99 10.42
C GLN A 178 2.63 -20.10 8.89
N ARG A 179 2.57 -18.98 8.17
CA ARG A 179 2.59 -18.98 6.70
C ARG A 179 3.98 -18.84 6.11
N TYR A 180 4.79 -17.98 6.71
CA TYR A 180 6.08 -17.59 6.17
C TYR A 180 7.26 -18.09 7.02
N GLY A 181 7.03 -18.48 8.28
CA GLY A 181 8.08 -18.87 9.21
C GLY A 181 8.64 -17.69 10.01
N GLU A 182 9.95 -17.64 10.18
CA GLU A 182 10.61 -16.60 10.99
C GLU A 182 10.29 -15.20 10.46
N THR A 183 9.82 -14.30 11.32
CA THR A 183 9.37 -12.96 10.90
C THR A 183 10.29 -11.88 11.46
N VAL A 184 10.81 -11.03 10.57
CA VAL A 184 11.51 -9.80 10.92
C VAL A 184 10.62 -8.61 10.56
N VAL A 185 10.31 -7.77 11.54
CA VAL A 185 9.49 -6.57 11.37
C VAL A 185 10.41 -5.36 11.31
N VAL A 186 10.33 -4.63 10.21
CA VAL A 186 11.04 -3.38 9.99
C VAL A 186 10.04 -2.23 10.04
N ASP A 187 10.14 -1.46 11.12
CA ASP A 187 9.30 -0.29 11.36
C ASP A 187 10.01 0.98 10.89
N LEU A 188 9.49 1.59 9.82
CA LEU A 188 10.10 2.73 9.11
C LEU A 188 9.55 4.09 9.60
N THR A 189 8.88 4.11 10.74
CA THR A 189 8.24 5.30 11.29
C THR A 189 9.22 6.32 11.84
N ASP A 190 8.78 7.57 11.88
CA ASP A 190 9.50 8.66 12.53
C ASP A 190 9.31 8.60 14.04
N LYS A 191 10.34 8.97 14.82
CA LYS A 191 10.24 9.04 16.28
C LYS A 191 9.55 10.29 16.83
N ARG A 192 9.00 11.15 15.97
CA ARG A 192 8.51 12.49 16.36
C ARG A 192 7.02 12.67 16.06
N GLY A 193 6.33 13.38 16.93
CA GLY A 193 4.89 13.68 16.81
C GLY A 193 4.02 12.43 16.83
N ASP A 194 2.82 12.51 16.25
CA ASP A 194 1.83 11.42 16.28
C ASP A 194 2.35 10.08 15.70
N GLU A 195 3.31 10.15 14.77
CA GLU A 195 3.94 8.95 14.20
C GLU A 195 4.86 8.26 15.21
N GLY A 196 5.55 9.04 16.04
CA GLY A 196 6.36 8.54 17.15
C GLY A 196 5.51 7.89 18.24
N ASP A 197 4.37 8.47 18.56
CA ASP A 197 3.44 7.88 19.54
C ASP A 197 2.90 6.53 19.05
N LEU A 198 2.52 6.41 17.77
CA LEU A 198 2.14 5.14 17.17
C LEU A 198 3.28 4.13 17.17
N SER A 199 4.49 4.56 16.84
CA SER A 199 5.68 3.70 16.86
C SER A 199 5.98 3.17 18.26
N ASN A 200 5.91 4.02 19.27
CA ASN A 200 6.12 3.65 20.67
C ASN A 200 5.06 2.64 21.15
N ALA A 201 3.79 2.88 20.81
CA ALA A 201 2.71 1.95 21.11
C ALA A 201 2.94 0.59 20.44
N PHE A 202 3.40 0.59 19.19
CA PHE A 202 3.67 -0.64 18.46
C PHE A 202 4.87 -1.39 19.04
N ALA A 203 5.96 -0.69 19.35
CA ALA A 203 7.14 -1.26 19.99
C ALA A 203 6.79 -1.91 21.36
N ALA A 204 5.90 -1.30 22.13
CA ALA A 204 5.43 -1.84 23.40
C ALA A 204 4.70 -3.19 23.23
N GLU A 205 3.83 -3.32 22.21
CA GLU A 205 3.17 -4.59 21.91
C GLU A 205 4.14 -5.62 21.34
N MET A 206 5.09 -5.21 20.48
CA MET A 206 6.12 -6.09 19.95
C MET A 206 7.03 -6.70 21.03
N GLY A 207 7.27 -5.96 22.12
CA GLY A 207 8.00 -6.48 23.28
C GLY A 207 7.31 -7.67 23.97
N ARG A 208 6.02 -7.90 23.71
CA ARG A 208 5.24 -9.02 24.25
C ARG A 208 5.16 -10.22 23.30
N ILE A 209 5.59 -10.05 22.04
CA ILE A 209 5.51 -11.10 21.02
C ILE A 209 6.83 -11.87 20.99
N HIS A 210 6.75 -13.18 21.21
CA HIS A 210 7.90 -14.08 21.10
C HIS A 210 8.07 -14.62 19.67
N GLY A 211 9.31 -14.87 19.25
CA GLY A 211 9.61 -15.46 17.94
C GLY A 211 9.53 -14.49 16.76
N VAL A 212 9.35 -13.19 17.02
CA VAL A 212 9.36 -12.14 15.99
C VAL A 212 10.43 -11.11 16.35
N ARG A 213 11.30 -10.81 15.38
CA ARG A 213 12.35 -9.81 15.56
C ARG A 213 11.84 -8.43 15.14
N TYR A 214 11.76 -7.48 16.06
CA TYR A 214 11.38 -6.10 15.77
C TYR A 214 12.61 -5.20 15.61
N VAL A 215 12.64 -4.39 14.54
CA VAL A 215 13.69 -3.43 14.24
C VAL A 215 13.05 -2.09 13.85
N HIS A 216 13.25 -1.08 14.70
CA HIS A 216 12.86 0.29 14.40
C HIS A 216 13.97 1.01 13.62
N PHE A 217 13.63 1.62 12.49
CA PHE A 217 14.54 2.39 11.65
C PHE A 217 13.92 3.73 11.24
N ASP A 218 14.43 4.82 11.80
CA ASP A 218 13.96 6.18 11.49
C ASP A 218 14.36 6.57 10.06
N PHE A 219 13.48 6.27 9.11
CA PHE A 219 13.78 6.42 7.69
C PHE A 219 13.96 7.89 7.29
N HIS A 220 13.19 8.83 7.85
CA HIS A 220 13.33 10.24 7.49
C HIS A 220 14.62 10.86 8.01
N HIS A 221 15.03 10.52 9.22
CA HIS A 221 16.27 11.01 9.77
C HIS A 221 17.47 10.40 9.06
N VAL A 222 17.45 9.08 8.84
CA VAL A 222 18.60 8.34 8.32
C VAL A 222 18.75 8.49 6.81
N CYS A 223 17.66 8.48 6.03
CA CYS A 223 17.70 8.63 4.58
C CYS A 223 17.43 10.08 4.11
N HIS A 224 17.72 11.07 4.97
CA HIS A 224 17.55 12.49 4.64
C HIS A 224 18.36 12.86 3.37
N GLY A 225 17.81 13.75 2.54
CA GLY A 225 18.45 14.19 1.28
C GLY A 225 18.50 13.15 0.17
N GLY A 226 17.82 12.00 0.35
CA GLY A 226 17.80 10.94 -0.65
C GLY A 226 19.06 10.07 -0.66
N ASN A 227 19.82 10.02 0.44
CA ASN A 227 20.99 9.14 0.52
C ASN A 227 20.59 7.74 0.99
N PHE A 228 20.35 6.83 0.03
CA PHE A 228 19.93 5.45 0.30
C PHE A 228 21.07 4.50 0.62
N ASP A 229 22.33 4.94 0.54
CA ASP A 229 23.45 4.14 1.03
C ASP A 229 23.29 3.87 2.53
N ASN A 230 22.57 4.75 3.24
CA ASN A 230 22.25 4.57 4.65
C ASN A 230 21.27 3.40 4.91
N LEU A 231 20.59 2.84 3.90
CA LEU A 231 19.85 1.58 4.05
C LEU A 231 20.77 0.39 4.28
N GLN A 232 22.06 0.51 3.95
CA GLN A 232 23.04 -0.49 4.35
C GLN A 232 23.12 -0.62 5.88
N ALA A 233 22.90 0.47 6.64
CA ALA A 233 22.86 0.41 8.10
C ALA A 233 21.65 -0.37 8.64
N LEU A 234 20.50 -0.30 7.96
CA LEU A 234 19.35 -1.16 8.25
C LEU A 234 19.69 -2.61 7.92
N TYR A 235 20.22 -2.86 6.72
CA TYR A 235 20.54 -4.21 6.26
C TYR A 235 21.55 -4.89 7.18
N ASN A 236 22.62 -4.20 7.61
CA ASN A 236 23.60 -4.76 8.53
C ASN A 236 22.97 -5.23 9.86
N GLN A 237 21.86 -4.62 10.30
CA GLN A 237 21.16 -5.07 11.50
C GLN A 237 20.40 -6.38 11.26
N ILE A 238 19.84 -6.59 10.06
CA ILE A 238 18.95 -7.72 9.75
C ILE A 238 19.59 -8.77 8.82
N GLU A 239 20.82 -8.56 8.39
CA GLU A 239 21.52 -9.38 7.38
C GLU A 239 21.56 -10.86 7.79
N GLU A 240 21.97 -11.16 9.02
CA GLU A 240 22.02 -12.53 9.54
C GLU A 240 20.65 -13.22 9.45
N ALA A 241 19.58 -12.50 9.78
CA ALA A 241 18.23 -13.04 9.70
C ALA A 241 17.81 -13.26 8.24
N ILE A 242 18.07 -12.31 7.34
CA ILE A 242 17.72 -12.45 5.91
C ILE A 242 18.49 -13.61 5.27
N GLN A 243 19.78 -13.76 5.56
CA GLN A 243 20.58 -14.87 5.04
C GLN A 243 20.06 -16.23 5.52
N LYS A 244 19.64 -16.32 6.80
CA LYS A 244 19.02 -17.51 7.37
C LYS A 244 17.64 -17.80 6.75
N GLN A 245 16.83 -16.77 6.53
CA GLN A 245 15.52 -16.90 5.89
C GLN A 245 15.64 -17.41 4.45
N GLY A 246 16.68 -16.99 3.73
CA GLY A 246 16.98 -17.44 2.39
C GLY A 246 15.92 -17.05 1.36
N TYR A 247 15.88 -17.80 0.26
CA TYR A 247 14.90 -17.69 -0.81
C TYR A 247 14.57 -19.08 -1.34
N PHE A 248 13.45 -19.19 -2.04
CA PHE A 248 13.06 -20.43 -2.71
C PHE A 248 13.88 -20.61 -3.99
N LEU A 249 14.34 -21.83 -4.28
CA LEU A 249 15.03 -22.19 -5.51
C LEU A 249 14.56 -23.57 -5.98
N MET A 250 14.25 -23.68 -7.27
CA MET A 250 13.90 -24.93 -7.93
C MET A 250 14.64 -25.09 -9.26
N ASP A 251 14.85 -26.34 -9.65
CA ASP A 251 15.46 -26.69 -10.92
C ASP A 251 14.44 -26.82 -12.06
N SER A 252 14.92 -27.14 -13.26
CA SER A 252 14.09 -27.30 -14.46
C SER A 252 13.19 -28.54 -14.43
N LYS A 253 13.43 -29.48 -13.51
CA LYS A 253 12.63 -30.69 -13.31
C LYS A 253 11.52 -30.50 -12.28
N GLY A 254 11.52 -29.39 -11.56
CA GLY A 254 10.57 -29.12 -10.48
C GLY A 254 11.08 -29.52 -9.10
N GLU A 255 12.33 -29.96 -8.97
CA GLU A 255 12.90 -30.32 -7.68
C GLU A 255 13.23 -29.07 -6.86
N ILE A 256 12.81 -29.07 -5.60
CA ILE A 256 13.03 -27.97 -4.66
C ILE A 256 14.45 -28.08 -4.12
N LEU A 257 15.30 -27.11 -4.45
CA LEU A 257 16.69 -27.04 -4.01
C LEU A 257 16.85 -26.26 -2.70
N LEU A 258 16.08 -25.18 -2.54
CA LEU A 258 16.06 -24.33 -1.35
C LEU A 258 14.64 -23.87 -1.06
N GLU A 259 14.35 -23.67 0.22
CA GLU A 259 13.10 -23.07 0.70
C GLU A 259 13.38 -21.79 1.47
N GLN A 260 12.53 -20.79 1.25
CA GLN A 260 12.47 -19.61 2.09
C GLN A 260 11.76 -19.96 3.41
N SER A 261 12.44 -19.74 4.53
CA SER A 261 12.00 -20.14 5.89
C SER A 261 11.56 -18.97 6.78
N GLY A 262 11.50 -17.77 6.22
CA GLY A 262 10.98 -16.59 6.90
C GLY A 262 10.70 -15.41 5.96
N VAL A 263 10.25 -14.30 6.53
CA VAL A 263 9.89 -13.10 5.76
C VAL A 263 10.28 -11.82 6.49
N VAL A 264 10.59 -10.79 5.71
CA VAL A 264 10.68 -9.41 6.19
C VAL A 264 9.34 -8.72 5.97
N ARG A 265 8.72 -8.26 7.07
CA ARG A 265 7.57 -7.36 7.06
C ARG A 265 8.05 -5.93 7.19
N SER A 266 7.75 -5.10 6.19
CA SER A 266 7.97 -3.65 6.29
C SER A 266 6.66 -2.92 6.60
N ASN A 267 6.69 -1.99 7.55
CA ASN A 267 5.55 -1.11 7.83
C ASN A 267 6.00 0.35 7.91
N CYS A 268 5.06 1.25 7.64
CA CYS A 268 5.20 2.69 7.70
C CYS A 268 3.80 3.27 7.93
N ILE A 269 3.70 4.53 8.38
CA ILE A 269 2.42 5.24 8.44
C ILE A 269 1.78 5.31 7.04
N ASP A 270 2.60 5.51 6.00
CA ASP A 270 2.19 5.51 4.61
C ASP A 270 2.86 4.34 3.90
N CYS A 271 2.05 3.34 3.56
CA CYS A 271 2.48 2.00 3.21
C CYS A 271 3.14 1.86 1.82
N LEU A 272 3.63 2.96 1.21
CA LEU A 272 4.23 2.91 -0.12
C LEU A 272 5.63 3.47 -0.25
N ASP A 273 5.81 4.75 0.05
CA ASP A 273 6.97 5.45 -0.50
C ASP A 273 8.27 4.97 0.21
N ARG A 274 8.24 4.80 1.54
CA ARG A 274 9.38 4.29 2.34
C ARG A 274 9.53 2.77 2.26
N THR A 275 8.39 2.06 2.22
CA THR A 275 8.34 0.60 2.17
C THR A 275 8.79 0.06 0.82
N ASN A 276 8.38 0.67 -0.30
CA ASN A 276 8.80 0.26 -1.64
C ASN A 276 10.31 0.42 -1.84
N VAL A 277 10.88 1.54 -1.37
CA VAL A 277 12.33 1.77 -1.40
C VAL A 277 13.08 0.72 -0.58
N THR A 278 12.59 0.42 0.63
CA THR A 278 13.21 -0.58 1.52
C THR A 278 13.11 -1.98 0.92
N GLN A 279 11.93 -2.38 0.44
CA GLN A 279 11.72 -3.68 -0.20
C GLN A 279 12.57 -3.84 -1.46
N SER A 280 12.69 -2.80 -2.29
CA SER A 280 13.55 -2.80 -3.48
C SER A 280 15.02 -3.01 -3.11
N PHE A 281 15.49 -2.35 -2.06
CA PHE A 281 16.86 -2.53 -1.55
C PHE A 281 17.12 -3.97 -1.10
N LEU A 282 16.22 -4.55 -0.30
CA LEU A 282 16.35 -5.94 0.18
C LEU A 282 16.25 -6.95 -0.96
N ALA A 283 15.35 -6.70 -1.91
CA ALA A 283 15.17 -7.55 -3.08
C ALA A 283 16.41 -7.54 -3.99
N ARG A 284 17.10 -6.40 -4.09
CA ARG A 284 18.39 -6.30 -4.78
C ARG A 284 19.48 -7.13 -4.11
N LYS A 285 19.60 -7.08 -2.77
CA LYS A 285 20.55 -7.92 -2.02
C LYS A 285 20.25 -9.41 -2.22
N SER A 286 18.97 -9.79 -2.21
CA SER A 286 18.53 -11.15 -2.50
C SER A 286 18.86 -11.56 -3.95
N LEU A 287 18.63 -10.66 -4.91
CA LEU A 287 18.91 -10.89 -6.33
C LEU A 287 20.38 -11.19 -6.60
N ASP A 288 21.29 -10.46 -5.96
CA ASP A 288 22.72 -10.74 -6.04
C ASP A 288 23.02 -12.17 -5.54
N SER A 289 22.47 -12.55 -4.39
CA SER A 289 22.64 -13.90 -3.84
C SER A 289 22.03 -15.01 -4.71
N GLN A 290 20.85 -14.75 -5.30
CA GLN A 290 20.16 -15.67 -6.22
C GLN A 290 21.02 -15.93 -7.47
N LEU A 291 21.53 -14.87 -8.10
CA LEU A 291 22.34 -14.97 -9.31
C LEU A 291 23.72 -15.58 -9.06
N GLN A 292 24.33 -15.30 -7.90
CA GLN A 292 25.56 -15.97 -7.49
C GLN A 292 25.35 -17.47 -7.30
N ARG A 293 24.24 -17.87 -6.65
CA ARG A 293 23.91 -19.29 -6.46
C ARG A 293 23.57 -20.01 -7.76
N MET A 294 22.96 -19.31 -8.71
CA MET A 294 22.67 -19.81 -10.06
C MET A 294 23.90 -19.84 -10.99
N GLY A 295 25.05 -19.31 -10.55
CA GLY A 295 26.28 -19.27 -11.35
C GLY A 295 26.35 -18.14 -12.38
N ALA A 296 25.37 -17.22 -12.41
CA ALA A 296 25.38 -16.06 -13.29
C ALA A 296 26.45 -15.03 -12.88
N LEU A 297 26.66 -14.87 -11.58
CA LEU A 297 27.64 -13.96 -10.97
C LEU A 297 28.67 -14.73 -10.13
N SER A 298 29.90 -14.23 -10.05
CA SER A 298 30.88 -14.69 -9.06
C SER A 298 30.58 -14.10 -7.68
N SER A 299 31.15 -14.68 -6.63
CA SER A 299 30.88 -14.28 -5.23
C SER A 299 31.26 -12.82 -4.90
N SER A 300 32.12 -12.20 -5.71
CA SER A 300 32.50 -10.78 -5.60
C SER A 300 31.70 -9.85 -6.52
N GLU A 301 30.93 -10.40 -7.46
CA GLU A 301 30.13 -9.62 -8.42
C GLU A 301 28.73 -9.31 -7.85
N SER A 302 28.24 -8.10 -8.13
CA SER A 302 26.88 -7.63 -7.87
C SER A 302 26.29 -7.07 -9.17
N ILE A 303 24.97 -7.11 -9.31
CA ILE A 303 24.27 -6.46 -10.44
C ILE A 303 24.60 -4.98 -10.57
N SER A 304 24.94 -4.32 -9.46
CA SER A 304 25.31 -2.90 -9.47
C SER A 304 26.56 -2.60 -10.30
N ILE A 305 27.32 -3.62 -10.72
CA ILE A 305 28.53 -3.47 -11.53
C ILE A 305 28.19 -3.08 -12.97
N SER A 306 26.98 -3.41 -13.46
CA SER A 306 26.51 -2.99 -14.79
C SER A 306 25.37 -1.98 -14.67
N ASP A 307 25.65 -0.71 -14.99
CA ASP A 307 24.70 0.40 -14.88
C ASP A 307 23.35 0.12 -15.57
N ASN A 308 23.39 -0.50 -16.76
CA ASN A 308 22.18 -0.80 -17.53
C ASN A 308 21.24 -1.81 -16.85
N ASN A 309 21.78 -2.87 -16.25
CA ASN A 309 20.95 -3.91 -15.59
C ASN A 309 20.34 -3.38 -14.29
N ASN A 310 21.09 -2.54 -13.57
CA ASN A 310 20.61 -1.86 -12.38
C ASN A 310 19.44 -0.92 -12.71
N ASP A 311 19.49 -0.22 -13.85
CA ASP A 311 18.41 0.68 -14.26
C ASP A 311 17.14 -0.08 -14.68
N ILE A 312 17.28 -1.26 -15.30
CA ILE A 312 16.14 -2.16 -15.56
C ILE A 312 15.47 -2.58 -14.24
N PHE A 313 16.27 -3.02 -13.26
CA PHE A 313 15.75 -3.40 -11.94
C PHE A 313 15.04 -2.24 -11.23
N LYS A 314 15.65 -1.05 -11.22
CA LYS A 314 15.03 0.15 -10.62
C LYS A 314 13.72 0.49 -11.32
N LYS A 315 13.66 0.42 -12.66
CA LYS A 315 12.44 0.69 -13.43
C LYS A 315 11.30 -0.24 -13.01
N LEU A 316 11.57 -1.55 -12.87
CA LEU A 316 10.57 -2.51 -12.39
C LEU A 316 9.98 -2.11 -11.03
N TRP A 317 10.84 -1.72 -10.08
CA TRP A 317 10.40 -1.32 -8.73
C TRP A 317 9.69 0.04 -8.68
N VAL A 318 9.98 0.95 -9.62
CA VAL A 318 9.23 2.20 -9.79
C VAL A 318 7.82 1.91 -10.26
N GLU A 319 7.68 1.12 -11.33
CA GLU A 319 6.38 0.77 -11.94
C GLU A 319 5.52 -0.03 -10.95
N HIS A 320 6.13 -0.98 -10.23
CA HIS A 320 5.50 -1.71 -9.13
C HIS A 320 4.97 -0.78 -8.02
N GLY A 321 5.78 0.19 -7.59
CA GLY A 321 5.37 1.17 -6.59
C GLY A 321 4.20 2.04 -7.08
N ASP A 322 4.27 2.49 -8.34
CA ASP A 322 3.25 3.32 -8.98
C ASP A 322 1.90 2.58 -9.11
N GLU A 323 1.89 1.32 -9.55
CA GLU A 323 0.66 0.50 -9.65
C GLU A 323 -0.01 0.28 -8.29
N LEU A 324 0.79 -0.13 -7.28
CA LEU A 324 0.25 -0.35 -5.94
C LEU A 324 -0.26 0.95 -5.32
N SER A 325 0.31 2.11 -5.68
CA SER A 325 -0.20 3.43 -5.24
C SER A 325 -1.60 3.71 -5.74
N LEU A 326 -1.86 3.40 -7.02
CA LEU A 326 -3.15 3.66 -7.66
C LEU A 326 -4.26 2.86 -6.96
N GLU A 327 -3.97 1.66 -6.47
CA GLU A 327 -4.95 0.75 -5.84
C GLU A 327 -5.54 1.24 -4.51
N TYR A 328 -4.81 2.02 -3.71
CA TYR A 328 -5.32 2.49 -2.41
C TYR A 328 -5.18 3.99 -2.16
N ALA A 329 -4.34 4.71 -2.90
CA ALA A 329 -4.24 6.17 -2.86
C ALA A 329 -4.85 6.85 -4.09
N GLY A 330 -5.15 6.10 -5.17
CA GLY A 330 -5.73 6.63 -6.40
C GLY A 330 -4.82 7.55 -7.23
N SER A 331 -3.55 7.67 -6.85
CA SER A 331 -2.52 8.40 -7.57
C SER A 331 -1.26 7.55 -7.71
N TYR A 332 -0.31 7.99 -8.53
CA TYR A 332 1.05 7.44 -8.57
C TYR A 332 1.80 7.57 -7.24
N ALA A 333 2.88 6.78 -7.07
CA ALA A 333 3.73 6.81 -5.89
C ALA A 333 4.48 8.15 -5.82
N LEU A 334 4.76 8.65 -4.61
CA LEU A 334 5.67 9.78 -4.48
C LEU A 334 7.09 9.25 -4.43
N LYS A 335 8.06 10.09 -4.80
CA LYS A 335 9.47 9.73 -4.77
C LYS A 335 9.79 8.57 -5.74
N GLY A 336 9.08 8.44 -6.85
CA GLY A 336 9.43 7.45 -7.89
C GLY A 336 10.86 7.63 -8.42
N ASP A 337 11.30 8.88 -8.57
CA ASP A 337 12.67 9.22 -8.96
C ASP A 337 13.73 8.76 -7.97
N LEU A 338 13.35 8.59 -6.72
CA LEU A 338 14.21 8.11 -5.65
C LEU A 338 14.60 6.64 -5.88
N VAL A 339 13.63 5.82 -6.28
CA VAL A 339 13.87 4.43 -6.69
C VAL A 339 14.61 4.40 -8.02
N ARG A 340 14.29 5.31 -8.96
CA ARG A 340 14.86 5.34 -10.31
C ARG A 340 16.32 5.80 -10.38
N TYR A 341 16.67 6.83 -9.62
CA TYR A 341 17.95 7.53 -9.73
C TYR A 341 18.73 7.58 -8.42
N GLY A 342 18.16 7.10 -7.31
CA GLY A 342 18.75 7.27 -5.99
C GLY A 342 18.75 8.72 -5.50
N ARG A 343 18.12 9.66 -6.23
CA ARG A 343 18.02 11.09 -5.89
C ARG A 343 16.76 11.70 -6.50
N GLN A 344 16.21 12.74 -5.89
CA GLN A 344 15.08 13.47 -6.46
C GLN A 344 15.54 14.41 -7.60
N THR A 345 14.85 14.34 -8.75
CA THR A 345 15.09 15.26 -9.88
C THR A 345 14.04 16.38 -9.92
N LEU A 346 14.36 17.51 -10.57
CA LEU A 346 13.44 18.65 -10.67
C LEU A 346 12.12 18.31 -11.42
N PRO A 347 12.12 17.59 -12.56
CA PRO A 347 10.89 17.06 -13.15
C PRO A 347 10.14 16.09 -12.23
N GLY A 348 10.87 15.26 -11.49
CA GLY A 348 10.30 14.36 -10.48
C GLY A 348 9.55 15.09 -9.37
N LEU A 349 10.10 16.20 -8.89
CA LEU A 349 9.45 17.03 -7.87
C LEU A 349 8.12 17.63 -8.36
N ILE A 350 8.01 17.97 -9.64
CA ILE A 350 6.76 18.44 -10.24
C ILE A 350 5.74 17.30 -10.33
N LYS A 351 6.16 16.11 -10.80
CA LYS A 351 5.30 14.91 -10.85
C LYS A 351 4.82 14.52 -9.44
N ASP A 352 5.69 14.59 -8.45
CA ASP A 352 5.38 14.36 -7.04
C ASP A 352 4.38 15.40 -6.53
N GLY A 353 4.57 16.69 -6.85
CA GLY A 353 3.65 17.76 -6.49
C GLY A 353 2.22 17.56 -7.06
N MET A 354 2.11 17.20 -8.34
CA MET A 354 0.82 16.89 -8.96
C MET A 354 0.16 15.66 -8.31
N SER A 355 0.95 14.62 -8.01
CA SER A 355 0.46 13.42 -7.33
C SER A 355 -0.01 13.74 -5.92
N ALA A 356 0.68 14.61 -5.17
CA ALA A 356 0.27 15.06 -3.85
C ALA A 356 -1.05 15.84 -3.86
N LEU A 357 -1.25 16.72 -4.86
CA LEU A 357 -2.52 17.43 -5.05
C LEU A 357 -3.68 16.48 -5.39
N SER A 358 -3.44 15.55 -6.31
CA SER A 358 -4.41 14.51 -6.66
C SER A 358 -4.79 13.67 -5.44
N ARG A 359 -3.81 13.20 -4.65
CA ARG A 359 -4.03 12.48 -3.38
C ARG A 359 -4.88 13.29 -2.41
N TYR A 360 -4.56 14.58 -2.22
CA TYR A 360 -5.33 15.43 -1.31
C TYR A 360 -6.79 15.53 -1.74
N TYR A 361 -7.05 15.74 -3.03
CA TYR A 361 -8.41 15.78 -3.55
C TYR A 361 -9.14 14.44 -3.40
N LEU A 362 -8.52 13.34 -3.81
CA LEU A 362 -9.11 12.00 -3.75
C LEU A 362 -9.44 11.57 -2.32
N ASN A 363 -8.48 11.71 -1.39
CA ASN A 363 -8.65 11.35 0.02
C ASN A 363 -9.84 12.09 0.65
N ASN A 364 -10.01 13.38 0.32
CA ASN A 364 -11.07 14.19 0.91
C ASN A 364 -12.43 14.00 0.23
N PHE A 365 -12.50 13.79 -1.09
CA PHE A 365 -13.76 13.93 -1.82
C PHE A 365 -14.25 12.66 -2.54
N HIS A 366 -13.38 11.68 -2.82
CA HIS A 366 -13.77 10.47 -3.56
C HIS A 366 -13.57 9.17 -2.78
N ASP A 367 -12.61 9.13 -1.85
CA ASP A 367 -12.19 7.88 -1.22
C ASP A 367 -13.26 7.23 -0.32
N GLY A 368 -14.22 7.98 0.21
CA GLY A 368 -15.34 7.39 0.96
C GLY A 368 -16.27 6.57 0.07
N VAL A 369 -16.66 7.11 -1.09
CA VAL A 369 -17.48 6.39 -2.08
C VAL A 369 -16.70 5.21 -2.68
N ARG A 370 -15.39 5.36 -2.87
CA ARG A 370 -14.52 4.27 -3.31
C ARG A 370 -14.44 3.16 -2.26
N GLN A 371 -14.39 3.50 -0.98
CA GLN A 371 -14.43 2.51 0.11
C GLN A 371 -15.77 1.75 0.11
N ASP A 372 -16.90 2.44 -0.07
CA ASP A 372 -18.21 1.78 -0.19
C ASP A 372 -18.25 0.79 -1.37
N ALA A 373 -17.64 1.13 -2.51
CA ALA A 373 -17.53 0.21 -3.64
C ALA A 373 -16.66 -1.02 -3.31
N LEU A 374 -15.55 -0.84 -2.58
CA LEU A 374 -14.71 -1.95 -2.13
C LEU A 374 -15.46 -2.86 -1.14
N ASP A 375 -16.20 -2.29 -0.19
CA ASP A 375 -16.94 -3.04 0.82
C ASP A 375 -18.05 -3.91 0.18
N LEU A 376 -18.66 -3.45 -0.92
CA LEU A 376 -19.62 -4.24 -1.71
C LEU A 376 -18.94 -5.43 -2.43
N ILE A 377 -17.85 -5.18 -3.17
CA ILE A 377 -17.18 -6.22 -3.95
C ILE A 377 -16.58 -7.30 -3.04
N SER A 378 -16.05 -6.90 -1.89
CA SER A 378 -15.40 -7.81 -0.95
C SER A 378 -16.39 -8.54 -0.04
N GLY A 379 -17.68 -8.18 -0.06
CA GLY A 379 -18.72 -8.83 0.73
C GLY A 379 -18.78 -8.38 2.19
N TYR A 380 -18.14 -7.27 2.58
CA TYR A 380 -18.33 -6.70 3.92
C TYR A 380 -19.72 -6.06 4.08
N TYR A 381 -20.33 -5.63 2.98
CA TYR A 381 -21.71 -5.16 2.96
C TYR A 381 -22.52 -5.93 1.93
N THR A 382 -23.62 -6.57 2.38
CA THR A 382 -24.57 -7.27 1.52
C THR A 382 -25.87 -6.48 1.43
N VAL A 383 -26.30 -6.16 0.21
CA VAL A 383 -27.54 -5.40 -0.01
C VAL A 383 -28.74 -6.28 0.32
N SER A 384 -29.49 -5.93 1.36
CA SER A 384 -30.74 -6.59 1.70
C SER A 384 -31.93 -5.89 1.03
N GLN A 385 -32.74 -6.62 0.26
CA GLN A 385 -33.87 -6.05 -0.49
C GLN A 385 -34.95 -5.40 0.39
N GLY A 386 -34.97 -5.71 1.69
CA GLY A 386 -35.91 -5.13 2.68
C GLY A 386 -35.33 -4.00 3.54
N SER A 387 -34.04 -3.68 3.45
CA SER A 387 -33.42 -2.62 4.27
C SER A 387 -33.48 -1.26 3.59
N THR A 388 -33.71 -0.20 4.36
CA THR A 388 -33.60 1.18 3.88
C THR A 388 -32.19 1.46 3.38
N SER A 389 -32.08 2.17 2.25
CA SER A 389 -30.77 2.52 1.69
C SER A 389 -29.94 3.35 2.69
N PRO A 390 -28.68 2.98 2.95
CA PRO A 390 -27.78 3.79 3.79
C PRO A 390 -27.42 5.14 3.15
N PHE A 391 -27.81 5.34 1.88
CA PHE A 391 -27.65 6.60 1.15
C PHE A 391 -28.89 7.50 1.22
N GLN A 392 -29.90 7.20 2.05
CA GLN A 392 -31.08 8.07 2.18
C GLN A 392 -30.69 9.50 2.59
N THR A 393 -31.21 10.46 1.82
CA THR A 393 -30.98 11.92 1.86
C THR A 393 -31.68 12.60 3.05
N GLY A 394 -31.38 12.13 4.27
CA GLY A 394 -32.01 12.62 5.51
C GLY A 394 -31.15 13.57 6.36
N GLY A 395 -29.96 13.98 5.90
CA GLY A 395 -29.05 14.82 6.68
C GLY A 395 -28.31 15.84 5.82
N PHE A 396 -27.81 16.91 6.45
CA PHE A 396 -26.98 17.95 5.84
C PHE A 396 -25.96 17.33 4.85
N GLU A 397 -26.22 17.42 3.54
CA GLU A 397 -25.26 16.97 2.54
C GLU A 397 -24.19 18.05 2.38
N SER A 398 -23.14 17.93 3.19
CA SER A 398 -21.98 18.82 3.21
C SER A 398 -21.33 19.02 1.83
N ALA A 399 -21.43 18.03 0.94
CA ALA A 399 -20.96 18.10 -0.44
C ALA A 399 -21.65 19.22 -1.26
N SER A 400 -22.90 19.58 -0.93
CA SER A 400 -23.65 20.64 -1.59
C SER A 400 -23.18 22.05 -1.21
N TYR A 401 -22.53 22.20 -0.06
CA TYR A 401 -22.07 23.49 0.45
C TYR A 401 -20.60 23.79 0.12
N LEU A 402 -19.83 22.78 -0.32
CA LEU A 402 -18.42 22.99 -0.68
C LEU A 402 -18.25 23.98 -1.84
N PRO A 403 -19.00 23.89 -2.97
CA PRO A 403 -18.89 24.87 -4.05
C PRO A 403 -19.26 26.28 -3.60
N VAL A 404 -20.26 26.40 -2.72
CA VAL A 404 -20.71 27.67 -2.14
C VAL A 404 -19.62 28.26 -1.24
N ALA A 405 -19.05 27.46 -0.33
CA ALA A 405 -17.96 27.87 0.54
C ALA A 405 -16.70 28.25 -0.26
N SER A 406 -16.34 27.48 -1.29
CA SER A 406 -15.23 27.79 -2.19
C SER A 406 -15.47 29.09 -2.97
N ALA A 407 -16.69 29.32 -3.49
CA ALA A 407 -17.04 30.56 -4.17
C ALA A 407 -16.96 31.78 -3.24
N ILE A 408 -17.42 31.65 -2.00
CA ILE A 408 -17.33 32.71 -0.98
C ILE A 408 -15.87 33.00 -0.63
N ILE A 409 -15.03 31.97 -0.47
CA ILE A 409 -13.60 32.14 -0.17
C ILE A 409 -12.88 32.81 -1.34
N VAL A 410 -13.07 32.32 -2.57
CA VAL A 410 -12.42 32.89 -3.77
C VAL A 410 -12.90 34.32 -3.99
N GLY A 411 -14.22 34.55 -3.97
CA GLY A 411 -14.80 35.88 -4.10
C GLY A 411 -14.33 36.84 -3.01
N GLY A 412 -14.23 36.37 -1.77
CA GLY A 412 -13.72 37.11 -0.63
C GLY A 412 -12.24 37.48 -0.76
N ILE A 413 -11.38 36.55 -1.20
CA ILE A 413 -9.96 36.83 -1.50
C ILE A 413 -9.86 37.85 -2.64
N THR A 414 -10.54 37.63 -3.77
CA THR A 414 -10.49 38.54 -4.92
C THR A 414 -10.99 39.94 -4.56
N ALA A 415 -12.09 40.04 -3.82
CA ALA A 415 -12.62 41.32 -3.34
C ALA A 415 -11.65 42.01 -2.37
N THR A 416 -11.01 41.26 -1.48
CA THR A 416 -10.00 41.78 -0.55
C THR A 416 -8.78 42.30 -1.31
N THR A 417 -8.24 41.52 -2.27
CA THR A 417 -7.09 41.93 -3.09
C THR A 417 -7.41 43.18 -3.93
N PHE A 418 -8.59 43.24 -4.53
CA PHE A 418 -9.02 44.39 -5.33
C PHE A 418 -9.21 45.64 -4.48
N THR A 419 -9.91 45.54 -3.35
CA THR A 419 -10.12 46.68 -2.44
C THR A 419 -8.83 47.14 -1.78
N LEU A 420 -7.93 46.20 -1.42
CA LEU A 420 -6.61 46.51 -0.87
C LEU A 420 -5.74 47.30 -1.87
N SER A 421 -5.80 46.96 -3.16
CA SER A 421 -5.09 47.71 -4.22
C SER A 421 -5.57 49.16 -4.40
N GLN A 422 -6.75 49.50 -3.87
CA GLN A 422 -7.38 50.82 -3.97
C GLN A 422 -7.38 51.61 -2.65
N VAL A 423 -6.73 51.09 -1.60
CA VAL A 423 -6.71 51.69 -0.25
C VAL A 423 -6.13 53.11 -0.24
N GLY A 424 -5.20 53.43 -1.15
CA GLY A 424 -4.63 54.78 -1.26
C GLY A 424 -5.60 55.86 -1.77
N ARG A 425 -6.83 55.50 -2.20
CA ARG A 425 -7.78 56.44 -2.82
C ARG A 425 -8.96 56.84 -1.92
N ASN A 426 -9.39 56.00 -0.98
CA ASN A 426 -10.54 56.28 -0.11
C ASN A 426 -10.54 55.37 1.15
N ALA A 427 -10.84 55.94 2.33
CA ALA A 427 -10.94 55.22 3.60
C ALA A 427 -12.03 54.14 3.60
N GLN A 428 -13.08 54.29 2.78
CA GLN A 428 -14.13 53.27 2.62
C GLN A 428 -13.61 51.96 2.02
N HIS A 429 -12.59 52.00 1.16
CA HIS A 429 -11.99 50.78 0.58
C HIS A 429 -11.17 50.00 1.62
N PHE A 430 -10.58 50.70 2.59
CA PHE A 430 -9.89 50.06 3.72
C PHE A 430 -10.86 49.30 4.62
N ILE A 431 -11.99 49.91 4.98
CA ILE A 431 -13.03 49.25 5.79
C ILE A 431 -13.63 48.05 5.05
N SER A 432 -13.90 48.20 3.74
CA SER A 432 -14.42 47.11 2.90
C SER A 432 -13.44 45.94 2.81
N SER A 433 -12.14 46.21 2.69
CA SER A 433 -11.09 45.17 2.70
C SER A 433 -11.06 44.40 4.02
N ILE A 434 -11.17 45.09 5.16
CA ILE A 434 -11.22 44.46 6.49
C ILE A 434 -12.46 43.56 6.62
N ILE A 435 -13.63 44.01 6.17
CA ILE A 435 -14.87 43.22 6.24
C ILE A 435 -14.77 41.98 5.34
N CYS A 436 -14.33 42.14 4.08
CA CYS A 436 -14.14 41.02 3.15
C CYS A 436 -13.12 40.01 3.67
N ALA A 437 -11.99 40.48 4.21
CA ALA A 437 -10.99 39.63 4.83
C ALA A 437 -11.55 38.90 6.06
N GLY A 438 -12.27 39.61 6.93
CA GLY A 438 -12.91 39.04 8.13
C GLY A 438 -13.95 37.97 7.80
N LEU A 439 -14.81 38.21 6.82
CA LEU A 439 -15.78 37.24 6.33
C LEU A 439 -15.09 36.01 5.72
N THR A 440 -14.05 36.24 4.90
CA THR A 440 -13.26 35.15 4.30
C THR A 440 -12.62 34.29 5.38
N VAL A 441 -11.97 34.91 6.36
CA VAL A 441 -11.33 34.21 7.48
C VAL A 441 -12.37 33.47 8.32
N GLY A 442 -13.53 34.08 8.60
CA GLY A 442 -14.61 33.43 9.34
C GLY A 442 -15.16 32.20 8.62
N VAL A 443 -15.36 32.27 7.31
CA VAL A 443 -15.81 31.13 6.48
C VAL A 443 -14.74 30.04 6.43
N VAL A 444 -13.46 30.40 6.24
CA VAL A 444 -12.35 29.44 6.29
C VAL A 444 -12.28 28.75 7.65
N ALA A 445 -12.43 29.49 8.75
CA ALA A 445 -12.43 28.93 10.10
C ALA A 445 -13.61 27.97 10.32
N LEU A 446 -14.80 28.33 9.84
CA LEU A 446 -16.00 27.48 9.91
C LEU A 446 -15.86 26.20 9.10
N VAL A 447 -15.34 26.28 7.86
CA VAL A 447 -15.08 25.13 6.99
C VAL A 447 -14.04 24.21 7.63
N LYS A 448 -12.96 24.78 8.17
CA LYS A 448 -11.91 24.00 8.85
C LYS A 448 -12.43 23.32 10.12
N ALA A 449 -13.24 24.01 10.92
CA ALA A 449 -13.84 23.44 12.14
C ALA A 449 -14.78 22.27 11.84
N ASN A 450 -15.48 22.31 10.69
CA ASN A 450 -16.42 21.27 10.26
C ASN A 450 -15.85 20.38 9.14
N GLY A 451 -14.52 20.36 8.95
CA GLY A 451 -13.89 19.74 7.78
C GLY A 451 -14.28 18.28 7.55
N LYS A 452 -14.40 17.49 8.63
CA LYS A 452 -14.86 16.09 8.58
C LYS A 452 -16.23 15.91 7.91
N GLN A 453 -17.13 16.88 8.07
CA GLN A 453 -18.45 16.81 7.45
C GLN A 453 -18.36 16.99 5.94
N PHE A 454 -17.47 17.87 5.47
CA PHE A 454 -17.24 18.14 4.04
C PHE A 454 -16.48 17.04 3.32
N CYS A 455 -15.81 16.16 4.06
CA CYS A 455 -15.14 15.00 3.48
C CYS A 455 -16.13 13.91 3.10
N SER A 456 -15.82 13.21 2.00
CA SER A 456 -16.55 12.04 1.52
C SER A 456 -16.29 10.86 2.44
N ARG A 457 -17.25 10.58 3.33
CA ARG A 457 -17.21 9.48 4.31
C ARG A 457 -17.89 8.22 3.75
N PRO A 458 -17.31 7.01 3.96
CA PRO A 458 -18.00 5.76 3.66
C PRO A 458 -19.29 5.64 4.46
N ARG A 459 -20.33 5.08 3.84
CA ARG A 459 -21.68 4.97 4.42
C ARG A 459 -22.12 3.52 4.66
N LEU A 460 -21.43 2.53 4.09
CA LEU A 460 -21.83 1.13 4.19
C LEU A 460 -21.33 0.43 5.45
N CYS A 461 -20.05 0.59 5.78
CA CYS A 461 -19.39 -0.14 6.86
C CYS A 461 -18.75 0.78 7.90
N GLY A 462 -18.62 0.27 9.13
CA GLY A 462 -17.80 0.88 10.17
C GLY A 462 -16.31 0.85 9.83
N LEU A 463 -15.53 1.75 10.46
CA LEU A 463 -14.10 1.94 10.16
C LEU A 463 -13.20 0.91 10.87
N ILE A 464 -13.64 0.37 12.01
CA ILE A 464 -12.92 -0.65 12.79
C ILE A 464 -13.20 -2.04 12.22
#